data_AF-A0A380DNT5-F1
#
_entry.id   AF-A0A380DNT5-F1
#
_cell.length_a   1.000
_cell.length_b   1.000
_cell.length_c   1.000
_cell.angle_alpha   90.00
_cell.angle_beta   90.00
_cell.angle_gamma   90.00
#
_symmetry.space_group_name_H-M   'P 1'
#
loop_
_entity.id
_entity.type
_entity.pdbx_description
1 polymer ?
#
loop_
_entity_poly.entity_id
_entity_poly.type
_entity_poly.pdbx_seq_one_letter_code
_entity_poly.pdbx_strand_id
1 'polypeptide(L)'
;MIIAIIILIFISFFFSGSETALTAANKTKFKTEADKGDKKAKGIVKLLEKPSEFITTILIGNNVANILLPTLVTIMALRWGLVLVLHQLF
;
A
#
# COMPACT_ATOMS: atom_id res chain seq x y z
N MET A 1 -16.18 3.04 -10.98
CA MET A 1 -14.87 3.73 -10.95
C MET A 1 -14.54 4.25 -9.56
N ILE A 2 -15.42 5.03 -8.90
CA ILE A 2 -15.14 5.58 -7.56
C ILE A 2 -14.84 4.50 -6.51
N ILE A 3 -15.63 3.41 -6.46
CA ILE A 3 -15.36 2.29 -5.53
C ILE A 3 -13.95 1.70 -5.75
N ALA A 4 -13.54 1.52 -7.01
CA ALA A 4 -12.20 1.03 -7.33
C ALA A 4 -11.10 2.00 -6.90
N ILE A 5 -11.31 3.31 -7.08
CA ILE A 5 -10.38 4.35 -6.61
C ILE A 5 -10.26 4.29 -5.08
N ILE A 6 -11.37 4.22 -4.35
CA ILE A 6 -11.36 4.11 -2.89
C ILE A 6 -10.57 2.87 -2.44
N ILE A 7 -10.82 1.71 -3.07
CA ILE A 7 -10.08 0.48 -2.78
C ILE A 7 -8.58 0.66 -3.04
N LEU A 8 -8.20 1.26 -4.17
CA LEU A 8 -6.79 1.49 -4.52
C LEU A 8 -6.09 2.44 -3.54
N ILE A 9 -6.79 3.45 -3.02
CA ILE A 9 -6.26 4.33 -1.96
C ILE A 9 -5.93 3.51 -0.71
N PHE A 10 -6.87 2.66 -0.26
CA PHE A 10 -6.63 1.83 0.92
C PHE A 10 -5.50 0.82 0.70
N ILE A 11 -5.39 0.24 -0.50
CA ILE A 11 -4.30 -0.67 -0.86
C ILE A 11 -2.95 0.05 -0.82
N SER A 12 -2.84 1.22 -1.47
CA SER A 12 -1.61 2.03 -1.47
C SER A 12 -1.22 2.45 -0.05
N PHE A 13 -2.19 2.93 0.74
CA PHE A 13 -2.00 3.29 2.14
C PHE A 13 -1.51 2.11 2.98
N PHE A 14 -2.12 0.92 2.82
CA PHE A 14 -1.71 -0.28 3.54
C PHE A 14 -0.28 -0.69 3.22
N PHE A 15 0.11 -0.71 1.94
CA PHE A 15 1.47 -1.08 1.55
C PHE A 15 2.50 -0.06 2.00
N SER A 16 2.26 1.24 1.79
CA SER A 16 3.18 2.29 2.24
C SER A 16 3.31 2.36 3.77
N GLY A 17 2.20 2.14 4.50
CA GLY A 17 2.21 2.01 5.95
C GLY A 17 2.98 0.78 6.43
N SER A 18 2.86 -0.34 5.72
CA SER A 18 3.61 -1.58 6.02
C SER A 18 5.11 -1.41 5.81
N GLU A 19 5.54 -0.69 4.78
CA GLU A 19 6.95 -0.33 4.54
C GLU A 19 7.52 0.47 5.71
N THR A 20 6.78 1.50 6.15
CA THR A 20 7.16 2.35 7.28
C THR A 20 7.24 1.53 8.56
N ALA A 21 6.25 0.69 8.84
CA ALA A 21 6.22 -0.17 10.02
C ALA A 21 7.37 -1.19 10.02
N LEU A 22 7.67 -1.79 8.87
CA LEU A 22 8.76 -2.74 8.71
C LEU A 22 10.13 -2.07 8.95
N THR A 23 10.30 -0.87 8.42
CA THR A 23 11.54 -0.09 8.56
C THR A 23 11.73 0.45 10.00
N ALA A 24 10.64 0.78 10.68
CA ALA A 24 10.67 1.24 12.08
C ALA A 24 10.79 0.10 13.11
N ALA A 25 10.61 -1.16 12.70
CA ALA A 25 10.61 -2.30 13.61
C ALA A 25 12.00 -2.58 14.22
N ASN A 26 12.08 -2.62 15.55
CA ASN A 26 13.32 -2.97 16.25
C ASN A 26 13.44 -4.49 16.44
N LYS A 27 14.24 -5.13 15.58
CA LYS A 27 14.48 -6.58 15.62
C LYS A 27 14.98 -7.08 16.98
N THR A 28 15.85 -6.33 17.66
CA THR A 28 16.42 -6.71 18.97
C THR A 28 15.35 -6.77 20.06
N LYS A 29 14.44 -5.80 20.06
CA LYS A 29 13.29 -5.79 20.99
C LYS A 29 12.42 -7.03 20.76
N PHE A 30 12.02 -7.29 19.52
CA PHE A 30 11.18 -8.45 19.19
C PHE A 30 11.88 -9.80 19.45
N LYS A 31 13.21 -9.87 19.28
CA LYS A 31 14.01 -11.04 19.66
C LYS A 31 13.89 -11.33 21.15
N THR A 32 14.01 -10.29 21.97
CA THR A 32 13.90 -10.39 23.43
C THR A 32 12.50 -10.85 23.86
N GLU A 33 11.44 -10.34 23.24
CA GLU A 33 10.06 -10.77 23.51
C GLU A 33 9.79 -12.20 23.03
N ALA A 34 10.36 -12.60 21.90
CA ALA A 34 10.27 -13.96 21.37
C ALA A 34 10.94 -14.99 22.29
N ASP A 35 12.10 -14.64 22.86
CA ASP A 35 12.85 -15.48 23.80
C ASP A 35 12.08 -15.65 25.13
N LYS A 36 11.28 -14.65 25.52
CA LYS A 36 10.35 -14.72 26.67
C LYS A 36 9.10 -15.57 26.41
N GLY A 37 8.96 -16.14 25.21
CA GLY A 37 7.88 -17.06 24.86
C GLY A 37 6.72 -16.43 24.06
N ASP A 38 6.81 -15.15 23.68
CA ASP A 38 5.76 -14.50 22.88
C ASP A 38 5.72 -15.08 21.45
N LYS A 39 4.60 -15.74 21.12
CA LYS A 39 4.39 -16.39 19.82
C LYS A 39 4.26 -15.38 18.67
N LYS A 40 3.72 -14.18 18.91
CA LYS A 40 3.61 -13.11 17.91
C LYS A 40 4.99 -12.52 17.63
N ALA A 41 5.77 -12.26 18.67
CA ALA A 41 7.14 -11.77 18.54
C ALA A 41 8.02 -12.75 17.75
N LYS A 42 7.87 -14.07 17.95
CA LYS A 42 8.54 -15.09 17.12
C LYS A 42 8.22 -14.95 15.63
N GLY A 43 6.96 -14.68 15.29
CA GLY A 43 6.53 -14.42 13.91
C GLY A 43 7.19 -13.17 13.32
N ILE A 44 7.21 -12.08 14.09
CA ILE A 44 7.84 -10.81 13.67
C ILE A 44 9.34 -10.99 13.48
N VAL A 45 10.04 -11.68 14.39
CA VAL A 45 11.47 -11.96 14.26
C VAL A 45 11.77 -12.72 12.97
N LYS A 46 10.99 -13.74 12.63
CA LYS A 46 11.14 -14.50 11.39
C LYS A 46 10.93 -13.64 10.14
N LEU A 47 9.97 -12.70 10.20
CA LEU A 47 9.73 -11.73 9.14
C LEU A 47 10.94 -10.77 8.97
N LEU A 48 11.51 -10.33 10.09
CA LEU A 48 12.71 -9.46 10.15
C LEU A 48 14.04 -10.20 9.87
N GLU A 49 14.03 -11.51 9.64
CA GLU A 49 15.21 -12.26 9.17
C GLU A 49 15.43 -12.11 7.67
N LYS A 50 14.36 -11.91 6.90
CA LYS A 50 14.40 -11.71 5.44
C LYS A 50 13.56 -10.50 5.01
N PRO A 51 13.87 -9.29 5.52
CA PRO A 51 13.05 -8.11 5.26
C PRO A 51 12.99 -7.76 3.76
N SER A 52 14.01 -8.11 2.97
CA SER A 52 14.05 -7.84 1.53
C SER A 52 12.89 -8.49 0.76
N GLU A 53 12.55 -9.75 1.04
CA GLU A 53 11.45 -10.46 0.39
C GLU A 53 10.09 -9.76 0.65
N PHE A 54 9.91 -9.24 1.87
CA PHE A 54 8.72 -8.48 2.25
C PHE A 54 8.70 -7.08 1.62
N ILE A 55 9.82 -6.35 1.66
CA ILE A 55 9.96 -5.04 1.03
C ILE A 55 9.65 -5.14 -0.46
N THR A 56 10.19 -6.14 -1.17
CA THR A 56 9.89 -6.36 -2.59
C THR A 56 8.40 -6.53 -2.84
N THR A 57 7.72 -7.34 -2.03
CA THR A 57 6.27 -7.56 -2.16
C THR A 57 5.48 -6.28 -1.90
N ILE A 58 5.84 -5.55 -0.84
CA ILE A 58 5.21 -4.27 -0.46
C ILE A 58 5.37 -3.25 -1.59
N LEU A 59 6.58 -3.15 -2.15
CA LEU A 59 6.90 -2.20 -3.20
C LEU A 59 6.16 -2.51 -4.51
N ILE A 60 6.04 -3.79 -4.89
CA ILE A 60 5.25 -4.22 -6.04
C ILE A 60 3.77 -3.83 -5.84
N GLY A 61 3.18 -4.16 -4.69
CA GLY A 61 1.79 -3.85 -4.40
C GLY A 61 1.50 -2.35 -4.40
N ASN A 62 2.37 -1.56 -3.77
CA ASN A 62 2.27 -0.11 -3.75
C ASN A 62 2.38 0.48 -5.16
N ASN A 63 3.36 0.04 -5.96
CA ASN A 63 3.57 0.55 -7.32
C ASN A 63 2.38 0.23 -8.23
N VAL A 64 1.80 -0.96 -8.14
CA VAL A 64 0.58 -1.29 -8.90
C VAL A 64 -0.56 -0.35 -8.54
N ALA A 65 -0.80 -0.11 -7.24
CA ALA A 65 -1.84 0.81 -6.81
C ALA A 65 -1.57 2.25 -7.27
N ASN A 66 -0.33 2.70 -7.18
CA ASN A 66 0.10 4.05 -7.56
C ASN A 66 0.11 4.29 -9.08
N ILE A 67 0.16 3.25 -9.91
CA ILE A 67 -0.04 3.38 -11.36
C ILE A 67 -1.54 3.41 -11.66
N LEU A 68 -2.29 2.43 -11.16
CA LEU A 68 -3.71 2.28 -11.50
C LEU A 68 -4.57 3.44 -11.00
N LEU A 69 -4.30 3.95 -9.80
CA LEU A 69 -5.07 5.03 -9.19
C LEU A 69 -5.05 6.32 -10.05
N PRO A 70 -3.91 6.96 -10.34
CA PRO A 70 -3.88 8.16 -11.17
C PRO A 70 -4.35 7.88 -12.60
N THR A 71 -4.13 6.69 -13.17
CA THR A 71 -4.70 6.32 -14.48
C THR A 71 -6.23 6.38 -14.46
N LEU A 72 -6.87 5.74 -13.47
CA LEU A 72 -8.33 5.75 -13.34
C LEU A 72 -8.89 7.13 -13.03
N VAL A 73 -8.20 7.90 -12.18
CA VAL A 73 -8.57 9.29 -11.87
C VAL A 73 -8.46 10.17 -13.12
N THR A 74 -7.40 10.01 -13.92
CA THR A 74 -7.22 10.76 -15.18
C THR A 74 -8.32 10.43 -16.17
N ILE A 75 -8.67 9.15 -16.36
CA ILE A 75 -9.77 8.74 -17.25
C ILE A 75 -11.11 9.33 -16.77
N MET A 76 -11.37 9.32 -15.45
CA MET A 76 -12.58 9.90 -14.87
C MET A 76 -12.65 11.42 -15.10
N ALA A 77 -11.53 12.13 -14.91
CA ALA A 77 -11.43 13.56 -15.11
C ALA A 77 -11.66 13.96 -16.58
N LEU A 78 -11.05 13.23 -17.52
CA LEU A 78 -11.25 13.45 -18.96
C LEU A 78 -12.71 13.26 -19.35
N ARG A 79 -13.36 12.20 -18.84
CA ARG A 79 -14.78 11.95 -19.13
C ARG A 79 -15.68 13.07 -18.61
N TRP A 80 -15.44 13.58 -17.41
CA TRP A 80 -16.20 14.72 -16.89
C TRP A 80 -15.92 16.02 -17.64
N GLY A 81 -14.66 16.30 -18.00
CA GLY A 81 -14.30 17.47 -18.81
C GLY A 81 -14.98 17.45 -20.18
N LEU A 82 -15.02 16.29 -20.84
CA LEU A 82 -15.69 16.14 -22.14
C LEU A 82 -17.21 16.33 -22.03
N VAL A 83 -17.83 15.82 -20.96
CA VAL A 83 -19.27 16.01 -20.70
C VAL A 83 -19.63 17.47 -20.46
N LEU A 84 -18.81 18.23 -19.73
CA LEU A 84 -19.05 19.65 -19.47
C LEU A 84 -18.95 20.50 -20.75
N VAL A 85 -17.99 20.20 -21.62
CA VAL A 85 -17.81 20.93 -22.90
C VAL A 85 -18.97 20.68 -23.86
N LEU A 86 -19.44 19.43 -23.97
CA LEU A 86 -20.57 19.09 -24.84
C LEU A 86 -21.88 19.76 -24.37
N HIS A 87 -22.09 19.90 -23.06
CA HIS A 87 -23.28 20.57 -22.49
C HIS A 87 -23.26 22.11 -22.65
N GLN A 88 -22.14 22.70 -23.07
CA GLN A 88 -22.05 24.13 -23.42
C GLN A 88 -22.24 24.38 -24.91
N LEU A 89 -22.06 23.35 -25.75
CA LEU A 89 -22.09 23.42 -27.21
C LEU A 89 -23.47 23.07 -27.81
N PHE A 90 -24.38 22.50 -27.02
CA PHE A 90 -25.75 22.13 -27.39
C PHE A 90 -26.72 22.54 -26.27
#